data_AF-A0A645HU49-F1
#
_entry.id   AF-A0A645HU49-F1
#
_cell.length_a   1.000
_cell.length_b   1.000
_cell.length_c   1.000
_cell.angle_alpha   90.00
_cell.angle_beta   90.00
_cell.angle_gamma   90.00
#
_symmetry.space_group_name_H-M   'P 1'
#
loop_
_entity.id
_entity.type
_entity.pdbx_description
1 polymer ?
#
loop_
_entity_poly.entity_id
_entity_poly.type
_entity_poly.pdbx_seq_one_letter_code
_entity_poly.pdbx_strand_id
1 'polypeptide(L)'
;MDNNDIWVIDFDKCKYDYCALDISYCLRRLLRRDGTKWNVELTINFLNQYEKYNTLTIDDYKYILSYLAFPQKYWKISRDYYANISKCNKKAFMSLIEKAVVQHEDQLTFARKFTEYIEFKFGVKL
;
A
#
# COMPACT_ATOMS: atom_id res chain seq x y z
N MET A 1 27.67 -9.79 -19.85
CA MET A 1 26.75 -10.30 -18.82
C MET A 1 26.37 -9.08 -18.02
N ASP A 2 25.19 -8.51 -18.27
CA ASP A 2 24.68 -7.46 -17.41
C ASP A 2 24.31 -8.11 -16.09
N ASN A 3 25.15 -7.89 -15.09
CA ASN A 3 24.83 -8.27 -13.72
C ASN A 3 23.62 -7.43 -13.31
N ASN A 4 22.48 -8.09 -13.14
CA ASN A 4 21.19 -7.48 -12.81
C ASN A 4 21.15 -7.06 -11.32
N ASP A 5 22.28 -6.57 -10.82
CA ASP A 5 22.52 -6.25 -9.42
C ASP A 5 21.78 -4.95 -9.07
N ILE A 6 21.03 -4.98 -7.97
CA ILE A 6 20.25 -3.85 -7.50
C ILE A 6 21.04 -3.13 -6.42
N TRP A 7 21.30 -1.84 -6.64
CA TRP A 7 21.94 -0.96 -5.67
C TRP A 7 20.89 -0.04 -5.05
N VAL A 8 20.73 -0.13 -3.73
CA VAL A 8 19.88 0.79 -2.97
C VAL A 8 20.72 1.99 -2.56
N ILE A 9 20.21 3.20 -2.76
CA ILE A 9 20.88 4.48 -2.47
C ILE A 9 19.93 5.37 -1.63
N ASP A 10 20.41 6.54 -1.19
CA ASP A 10 19.64 7.55 -0.44
C ASP A 10 19.15 7.06 0.95
N PHE A 11 20.11 6.82 1.85
CA PHE A 11 19.86 6.33 3.21
C PHE A 11 19.66 7.45 4.25
N ASP A 12 19.50 8.71 3.84
CA ASP A 12 19.37 9.86 4.76
C ASP A 12 18.15 9.76 5.69
N LYS A 13 17.15 8.96 5.30
CA LYS A 13 15.91 8.71 6.06
C LYS A 13 15.83 7.31 6.68
N CYS A 14 16.90 6.53 6.60
CA CYS A 14 16.94 5.20 7.18
C CYS A 14 16.83 5.28 8.70
N LYS A 15 16.00 4.42 9.29
CA LYS A 15 15.80 4.35 10.74
C LYS A 15 15.40 2.94 11.14
N TYR A 16 15.59 2.61 12.42
CA TYR A 16 15.06 1.39 13.00
C TYR A 16 13.54 1.45 13.05
N ASP A 17 12.89 0.46 12.44
CA ASP A 17 11.43 0.29 12.42
C ASP A 17 11.10 -1.15 12.03
N TYR A 18 9.81 -1.50 11.96
CA TYR A 18 9.36 -2.81 11.49
C TYR A 18 9.63 -2.98 9.99
N CYS A 19 10.12 -4.14 9.56
CA CYS A 19 10.32 -4.44 8.14
C CYS A 19 9.01 -4.33 7.32
N ALA A 20 7.88 -4.63 7.97
CA ALA A 20 6.54 -4.46 7.42
C ALA A 20 6.26 -3.02 6.93
N LEU A 21 6.87 -1.99 7.54
CA LEU A 21 6.72 -0.60 7.10
C LEU A 21 7.31 -0.39 5.71
N ASP A 22 8.53 -0.85 5.47
CA ASP A 22 9.23 -0.69 4.19
C ASP A 22 8.52 -1.50 3.09
N ILE A 23 8.09 -2.72 3.41
CA ILE A 23 7.28 -3.56 2.54
C ILE A 23 5.99 -2.84 2.15
N SER A 24 5.25 -2.32 3.14
CA SER A 24 3.98 -1.63 2.93
C SER A 24 4.17 -0.36 2.10
N TYR A 25 5.23 0.40 2.37
CA TYR A 25 5.55 1.61 1.63
C TYR A 25 5.87 1.30 0.15
N CYS A 26 6.66 0.24 -0.09
CA CYS A 26 6.99 -0.24 -1.44
C CYS A 26 5.74 -0.71 -2.19
N LEU A 27 4.97 -1.62 -1.61
CA LEU A 27 3.74 -2.16 -2.19
C LEU A 27 2.73 -1.06 -2.50
N ARG A 28 2.54 -0.09 -1.60
CA ARG A 28 1.63 1.04 -1.84
C ARG A 28 2.02 1.84 -3.07
N ARG A 29 3.31 2.06 -3.32
CA ARG A 29 3.78 2.78 -4.52
C ARG A 29 3.62 1.93 -5.77
N LEU A 30 3.84 0.62 -5.65
CA LEU A 30 3.69 -0.34 -6.74
C LEU A 30 2.23 -0.44 -7.16
N LEU A 31 1.34 -0.84 -6.25
CA LEU A 31 -0.07 -1.18 -6.51
C LEU A 31 -0.91 -0.02 -7.04
N ARG A 32 -0.53 1.23 -6.76
CA ARG A 32 -1.22 2.43 -7.26
C ARG A 32 -0.98 2.74 -8.74
N ARG A 33 -0.06 2.05 -9.41
CA ARG A 33 0.20 2.24 -10.84
C ARG A 33 -0.93 1.61 -11.66
N ASP A 34 -1.29 2.24 -12.76
CA ASP A 34 -2.39 1.75 -13.62
C ASP A 34 -2.15 0.34 -14.16
N GLY A 35 -0.88 -0.04 -14.41
CA GLY A 35 -0.51 -1.38 -14.87
C GLY A 35 -0.59 -2.49 -13.81
N THR A 36 -0.61 -2.14 -12.52
CA THR A 36 -0.69 -3.13 -11.42
C THR A 36 -2.01 -3.06 -10.67
N LYS A 37 -2.65 -1.89 -10.61
CA LYS A 37 -4.03 -1.63 -10.14
C LYS A 37 -4.50 -2.57 -9.03
N TRP A 38 -3.82 -2.53 -7.88
CA TRP A 38 -4.16 -3.34 -6.70
C TRP A 38 -4.22 -4.86 -6.95
N ASN A 39 -3.35 -5.39 -7.80
CA ASN A 39 -3.26 -6.83 -8.07
C ASN A 39 -2.76 -7.60 -6.83
N VAL A 40 -3.63 -8.47 -6.31
CA VAL A 40 -3.36 -9.30 -5.13
C VAL A 40 -2.31 -10.38 -5.39
N GLU A 41 -2.32 -11.00 -6.57
CA GLU A 41 -1.36 -12.05 -6.94
C GLU A 41 0.07 -11.49 -7.00
N LEU A 42 0.22 -10.28 -7.53
CA LEU A 42 1.49 -9.57 -7.53
C LEU A 42 1.96 -9.29 -6.09
N THR A 43 1.06 -8.96 -5.18
CA THR A 43 1.38 -8.74 -3.76
C THR A 43 1.81 -10.04 -3.08
N ILE A 44 1.08 -11.13 -3.32
CA ILE A 44 1.40 -12.46 -2.78
C ILE A 44 2.78 -12.91 -3.29
N ASN A 45 3.04 -12.78 -4.59
CA ASN A 45 4.34 -13.12 -5.16
C ASN A 45 5.46 -12.24 -4.57
N PHE A 46 5.24 -10.93 -4.41
CA PHE A 46 6.20 -10.04 -3.77
C PHE A 46 6.58 -10.53 -2.36
N LEU A 47 5.58 -10.85 -1.54
CA LEU A 47 5.80 -11.31 -0.16
C LEU A 47 6.47 -12.68 -0.14
N ASN A 48 6.06 -13.60 -1.01
CA ASN A 48 6.69 -14.91 -1.14
C ASN A 48 8.17 -14.81 -1.55
N GLN A 49 8.55 -13.85 -2.42
CA GLN A 49 9.97 -13.63 -2.74
C GLN A 49 10.75 -13.07 -1.55
N TYR A 50 10.15 -12.15 -0.80
CA TYR A 50 10.78 -11.58 0.40
C TYR A 50 11.00 -12.65 1.48
N GLU A 51 10.00 -13.52 1.70
CA GLU A 51 10.06 -14.57 2.71
C GLU A 51 11.06 -15.71 2.42
N LYS A 52 11.61 -15.77 1.21
CA LYS A 52 12.77 -16.64 0.93
C LYS A 52 14.00 -16.27 1.76
N TYR A 53 14.08 -15.02 2.20
CA TYR A 53 15.23 -14.48 2.95
C TYR A 53 14.87 -14.06 4.37
N ASN A 54 13.63 -13.60 4.60
CA ASN A 54 13.18 -13.19 5.93
C ASN A 54 11.71 -13.54 6.17
N THR A 55 11.45 -14.46 7.09
CA THR A 55 10.09 -14.88 7.46
C THR A 55 9.25 -13.72 7.98
N LEU A 56 7.99 -13.66 7.57
CA LEU A 56 7.01 -12.68 8.05
C LEU A 56 6.01 -13.36 8.98
N THR A 57 5.72 -12.71 10.10
CA THR A 57 4.71 -13.16 11.04
C THR A 57 3.31 -12.74 10.60
N ILE A 58 2.28 -13.30 11.23
CA ILE A 58 0.91 -12.85 11.05
C ILE A 58 0.74 -11.34 11.34
N ASP A 59 1.47 -10.81 12.34
CA ASP A 59 1.34 -9.40 12.71
C ASP A 59 2.01 -8.47 11.69
N ASP A 60 3.08 -8.92 11.02
CA ASP A 60 3.63 -8.22 9.85
C ASP A 60 2.59 -8.16 8.73
N TYR A 61 1.89 -9.27 8.45
CA TYR A 61 0.82 -9.32 7.45
C TYR A 61 -0.38 -8.41 7.81
N LYS A 62 -0.81 -8.40 9.08
CA LYS A 62 -1.85 -7.48 9.56
C LYS A 62 -1.42 -6.03 9.42
N TYR A 63 -0.15 -5.73 9.74
CA TYR A 63 0.40 -4.39 9.55
C TYR A 63 0.33 -3.99 8.07
N ILE A 64 0.81 -4.85 7.17
CA ILE A 64 0.78 -4.61 5.73
C ILE A 64 -0.65 -4.41 5.22
N LEU A 65 -1.58 -5.28 5.62
CA LEU A 65 -3.00 -5.16 5.29
C LEU A 65 -3.56 -3.82 5.77
N SER A 66 -3.36 -3.45 7.03
CA SER A 66 -3.88 -2.20 7.61
C SER A 66 -3.34 -0.96 6.89
N TYR A 67 -2.04 -0.96 6.57
CA TYR A 67 -1.37 0.14 5.87
C TYR A 67 -1.87 0.29 4.43
N LEU A 68 -2.07 -0.84 3.73
CA LEU A 68 -2.51 -0.87 2.34
C LEU A 68 -4.02 -0.66 2.20
N ALA A 69 -4.83 -1.09 3.15
CA ALA A 69 -6.28 -0.89 3.16
C ALA A 69 -6.66 0.55 3.49
N PHE A 70 -5.82 1.28 4.23
CA PHE A 70 -6.12 2.66 4.58
C PHE A 70 -6.16 3.56 3.33
N PRO A 71 -7.22 4.37 3.12
CA PRO A 71 -7.40 5.20 1.93
C PRO A 71 -6.55 6.48 1.99
N GLN A 72 -5.22 6.32 1.98
CA GLN A 72 -4.22 7.39 2.13
C GLN A 72 -4.47 8.60 1.21
N LYS A 73 -4.85 8.35 -0.06
CA LYS A 73 -5.10 9.40 -1.05
C LYS A 73 -6.33 10.22 -0.67
N TYR A 74 -7.43 9.56 -0.30
CA TYR A 74 -8.64 10.23 0.16
C TYR A 74 -8.36 11.06 1.41
N TRP A 75 -7.73 10.45 2.43
CA TRP A 75 -7.37 11.13 3.67
C TRP A 75 -6.53 12.39 3.41
N LYS A 76 -5.49 12.28 2.58
CA LYS A 76 -4.61 13.41 2.26
C LYS A 76 -5.36 14.55 1.58
N ILE A 77 -6.19 14.26 0.57
CA ILE A 77 -6.96 15.28 -0.14
C ILE A 77 -7.92 15.98 0.83
N SER A 78 -8.64 15.22 1.66
CA SER A 78 -9.58 15.76 2.64
C SER A 78 -8.86 16.64 3.67
N ARG A 79 -7.72 16.19 4.22
CA ARG A 79 -6.91 16.97 5.15
C ARG A 79 -6.45 18.29 4.51
N ASP A 80 -5.91 18.22 3.29
CA ASP A 80 -5.41 19.40 2.58
C ASP A 80 -6.55 20.38 2.24
N TYR A 81 -7.76 19.87 1.94
CA TYR A 81 -8.97 20.68 1.74
C TYR A 81 -9.37 21.45 2.99
N TYR A 82 -9.57 20.76 4.11
CA TYR A 82 -10.03 21.40 5.35
C TYR A 82 -9.00 22.38 5.92
N ALA A 83 -7.71 22.10 5.76
CA ALA A 83 -6.64 23.01 6.15
C ALA A 83 -6.64 24.32 5.33
N ASN A 84 -7.16 24.30 4.09
CA ASN A 84 -7.11 25.44 3.16
C ASN A 84 -8.50 25.92 2.71
N ILE A 85 -9.55 25.57 3.44
CA ILE A 85 -10.94 25.69 2.97
C ILE A 85 -11.33 27.12 2.56
N SER A 86 -10.73 28.13 3.20
CA SER A 86 -10.97 29.56 2.93
C SER A 86 -10.30 30.08 1.65
N LYS A 87 -9.27 29.39 1.14
CA LYS A 87 -8.45 29.84 -0.01
C LYS A 87 -8.44 28.83 -1.18
N CYS A 88 -9.02 27.65 -0.99
CA CYS A 88 -8.93 26.56 -1.95
C CYS A 88 -9.88 26.72 -3.15
N ASN A 89 -9.46 26.17 -4.30
CA ASN A 89 -10.37 25.95 -5.42
C ASN A 89 -11.25 24.72 -5.14
N LYS A 90 -12.48 24.95 -4.69
CA LYS A 90 -13.42 23.89 -4.32
C LYS A 90 -13.69 22.90 -5.46
N LYS A 91 -13.83 23.38 -6.71
CA LYS A 91 -14.08 22.51 -7.87
C LYS A 91 -12.92 21.55 -8.14
N ALA A 92 -11.69 22.04 -8.00
CA ALA A 92 -10.50 21.20 -8.15
C ALA A 92 -10.43 20.10 -7.08
N PHE A 93 -10.70 20.45 -5.81
CA PHE A 93 -10.76 19.47 -4.72
C PHE A 93 -11.87 18.43 -4.91
N MET A 94 -13.06 18.85 -5.35
CA MET A 94 -14.15 17.92 -5.68
C MET A 94 -13.73 16.91 -6.74
N SER A 95 -13.12 17.36 -7.84
CA SER A 95 -12.63 16.46 -8.89
C SER A 95 -11.54 15.49 -8.39
N LEU A 96 -10.68 15.93 -7.47
CA LEU A 96 -9.66 15.07 -6.86
C LEU A 96 -10.29 13.99 -5.95
N ILE A 97 -11.29 14.36 -5.16
CA ILE A 97 -12.02 13.44 -4.27
C ILE A 97 -12.79 12.42 -5.10
N GLU A 98 -13.55 12.85 -6.12
CA GLU A 98 -14.29 11.95 -7.02
C GLU A 98 -13.37 10.89 -7.64
N LYS A 99 -12.22 11.32 -8.17
CA LYS A 99 -11.21 10.39 -8.71
C LYS A 99 -10.65 9.44 -7.65
N ALA A 100 -10.46 9.90 -6.41
CA ALA A 100 -9.99 9.06 -5.33
C ALA A 100 -11.03 8.02 -4.90
N VAL A 101 -12.31 8.37 -4.91
CA VAL A 101 -13.44 7.47 -4.60
C VAL A 101 -13.59 6.41 -5.68
N VAL A 102 -13.54 6.78 -6.97
CA VAL A 102 -13.63 5.80 -8.08
C VAL A 102 -12.50 4.76 -8.00
N GLN A 103 -11.29 5.18 -7.63
CA GLN A 103 -10.14 4.29 -7.49
C GLN A 103 -10.16 3.44 -6.21
N HIS A 104 -11.11 3.68 -5.30
CA HIS A 104 -11.20 2.99 -4.01
C HIS A 104 -11.80 1.59 -4.14
N GLU A 105 -12.65 1.33 -5.15
CA GLU A 105 -13.27 0.01 -5.37
C GLU A 105 -12.21 -1.09 -5.58
N ASP A 106 -11.17 -0.80 -6.34
CA ASP A 106 -10.05 -1.73 -6.57
C ASP A 106 -9.28 -2.00 -5.27
N GLN A 107 -9.03 -0.96 -4.47
CA GLN A 107 -8.34 -1.06 -3.18
C GLN A 107 -9.15 -1.89 -2.18
N LEU A 108 -10.47 -1.68 -2.13
CA LEU A 108 -11.37 -2.41 -1.24
C LEU A 108 -11.45 -3.89 -1.63
N THR A 109 -11.56 -4.16 -2.93
CA THR A 109 -11.53 -5.52 -3.48
C THR A 109 -10.22 -6.21 -3.16
N PHE A 110 -9.10 -5.50 -3.32
CA PHE A 110 -7.78 -6.00 -2.92
C PHE A 110 -7.71 -6.31 -1.43
N ALA A 111 -8.15 -5.41 -0.56
CA ALA A 111 -8.10 -5.60 0.88
C ALA A 111 -8.84 -6.86 1.29
N ARG A 112 -10.05 -7.10 0.75
CA ARG A 112 -10.83 -8.34 1.02
C ARG A 112 -10.07 -9.60 0.60
N LYS A 113 -9.59 -9.65 -0.65
CA LYS A 113 -8.84 -10.81 -1.17
C LYS A 113 -7.54 -11.04 -0.39
N PHE A 114 -6.88 -9.97 0.02
CA PHE A 114 -5.65 -10.08 0.81
C PHE A 114 -5.93 -10.56 2.24
N THR A 115 -7.04 -10.13 2.85
CA THR A 115 -7.53 -10.69 4.12
C THR A 115 -7.76 -12.20 3.98
N GLU A 116 -8.52 -12.65 2.97
CA GLU A 116 -8.78 -14.08 2.71
C GLU A 116 -7.48 -14.88 2.57
N TYR A 117 -6.49 -14.33 1.88
CA TYR A 117 -5.17 -14.95 1.76
C TYR A 117 -4.45 -15.06 3.12
N ILE A 118 -4.48 -14.03 3.96
CA ILE A 118 -3.84 -14.05 5.29
C ILE A 118 -4.54 -15.09 6.19
N GLU A 119 -5.86 -15.12 6.19
CA GLU A 119 -6.65 -16.12 6.91
C GLU A 119 -6.28 -17.54 6.49
N PHE A 120 -6.22 -17.80 5.18
CA PHE A 120 -5.79 -19.09 4.64
C PHE A 120 -4.35 -19.45 5.03
N LYS A 121 -3.40 -18.52 4.87
CA LYS A 121 -1.98 -18.75 5.12
C LYS A 121 -1.69 -19.09 6.58
N PHE A 122 -2.35 -18.42 7.52
CA PHE A 122 -2.08 -18.57 8.95
C PHE A 122 -3.11 -19.42 9.70
N GLY A 123 -4.18 -19.88 9.03
CA GLY A 123 -5.23 -20.68 9.66
C GLY A 123 -6.01 -19.90 10.72
N VAL A 124 -6.28 -18.62 10.47
CA VAL A 124 -6.94 -17.68 11.40
C VAL A 124 -8.15 -17.02 10.75
N LYS A 125 -8.94 -16.30 11.55
CA LYS A 125 -9.98 -15.37 11.07
C LYS A 125 -9.62 -13.95 11.51
N LEU A 126 -9.72 -12.98 10.59
CA LEU A 126 -9.39 -11.57 10.81
C LEU A 126 -10.64 -10.69 10.93
#